data_AF-A0AAE3DT27-F1
#
_entry.id   AF-A0AAE3DT27-F1
#
_cell.length_a   1.000
_cell.length_b   1.000
_cell.length_c   1.000
_cell.angle_alpha   90.00
_cell.angle_beta   90.00
_cell.angle_gamma   90.00
#
_symmetry.space_group_name_H-M   'P 1'
#
loop_
_entity.id
_entity.type
_entity.pdbx_description
1 polymer ?
#
loop_
_entity_poly.entity_id
_entity_poly.type
_entity_poly.pdbx_seq_one_letter_code
_entity_poly.pdbx_strand_id
1 'polypeptide(L)'
;MKKTWKKLIFTALFSALLLENPALPLKEAVSLTAEAATPALSRSAFRLTRGKTRILRLKNASGTVRWTSSNKAVATVTSKGVVKGIKAGSAFIKACYKGKTYKCAVVVEAPKLSASTLTLETGTYSQLTLKNTKQSIVWKSSNSSVASVSSSGYVAARKAGTAKISAVSGGVTYTCTITVKKASYTPSQTVVKINYQKVVNYIKTNGATNADGDPYIQLKDSKEQNIYSIVYDRSKKQLRFITVFSDDGALATLDMYVNTPKSSRISAEFNMIYEESSTTPIAVQARASFLASSVTRNGTISFTVTERANIDRADAVSIAQDATRTGFTGWNLLLHKRLGLSLKYLGFTSWK
;
A
#
# COMPACT_ATOMS: atom_id res chain seq x y z
N MET A 1 31.68 -26.69 6.41
CA MET A 1 32.16 -25.81 5.34
C MET A 1 32.67 -24.51 5.95
N LYS A 2 33.89 -24.14 5.55
CA LYS A 2 34.82 -23.10 6.04
C LYS A 2 34.20 -21.68 5.99
N LYS A 3 34.54 -20.66 6.80
CA LYS A 3 35.60 -20.40 7.79
C LYS A 3 35.18 -19.16 8.62
N THR A 4 35.27 -19.21 9.95
CA THR A 4 35.18 -18.08 10.89
C THR A 4 36.47 -17.98 11.68
N TRP A 5 37.30 -16.94 11.53
CA TRP A 5 38.52 -16.82 12.33
C TRP A 5 38.56 -15.51 13.13
N LYS A 6 38.60 -15.69 14.45
CA LYS A 6 38.84 -14.69 15.50
C LYS A 6 40.29 -14.87 15.99
N LYS A 7 40.94 -13.72 16.23
CA LYS A 7 41.97 -13.42 17.26
C LYS A 7 43.42 -13.97 17.10
N LEU A 8 44.33 -13.03 16.80
CA LEU A 8 45.34 -12.42 17.69
C LEU A 8 46.23 -13.30 18.62
N ILE A 9 47.56 -13.13 18.43
CA ILE A 9 48.68 -12.94 19.40
C ILE A 9 49.79 -14.01 19.44
N PHE A 10 51.00 -13.54 19.07
CA PHE A 10 52.37 -13.81 19.53
C PHE A 10 52.71 -15.11 20.28
N THR A 11 53.75 -15.81 19.81
CA THR A 11 55.03 -15.94 20.56
C THR A 11 56.12 -16.54 19.66
N ALA A 12 57.29 -15.89 19.64
CA ALA A 12 58.52 -16.39 19.06
C ALA A 12 59.30 -17.16 20.13
N LEU A 13 59.95 -18.27 19.76
CA LEU A 13 60.98 -18.90 20.56
C LEU A 13 62.15 -19.34 19.67
N PHE A 14 63.31 -18.89 20.12
CA PHE A 14 64.69 -19.04 19.66
C PHE A 14 65.11 -20.47 19.26
N SER A 15 65.88 -20.58 18.18
CA SER A 15 67.00 -21.52 18.11
C SER A 15 68.11 -20.91 17.26
N ALA A 16 69.27 -20.73 17.88
CA ALA A 16 70.45 -20.07 17.35
C ALA A 16 71.23 -20.94 16.35
N LEU A 17 71.90 -20.29 15.39
CA LEU A 17 73.26 -20.67 15.00
C LEU A 17 73.98 -19.43 14.44
N LEU A 18 75.06 -19.04 15.12
CA LEU A 18 76.00 -17.99 14.73
C LEU A 18 76.86 -18.45 13.55
N LEU A 19 77.01 -17.58 12.55
CA LEU A 19 78.27 -17.41 11.81
C LEU A 19 78.50 -15.91 11.60
N GLU A 20 79.73 -15.51 11.84
CA GLU A 20 80.26 -14.14 11.99
C GLU A 20 80.11 -13.30 10.72
N ASN A 21 79.78 -12.02 10.88
CA ASN A 21 80.08 -10.98 9.88
C ASN A 21 80.22 -9.61 10.56
N PRO A 22 81.28 -8.81 10.30
CA PRO A 22 81.57 -7.61 11.06
C PRO A 22 80.74 -6.41 10.57
N ALA A 23 80.22 -5.65 11.54
CA ALA A 23 79.77 -4.27 11.47
C ALA A 23 78.87 -3.86 10.27
N LEU A 24 77.54 -3.94 10.47
CA LEU A 24 76.58 -3.08 9.77
C LEU A 24 76.21 -1.88 10.66
N PRO A 25 76.16 -0.65 10.14
CA PRO A 25 75.80 0.52 10.94
C PRO A 25 74.35 0.36 11.42
N LEU A 26 74.12 0.70 12.69
CA LEU A 26 72.80 0.81 13.32
C LEU A 26 71.87 1.62 12.40
N LYS A 27 71.00 0.90 11.68
CA LYS A 27 69.90 1.52 10.95
C LYS A 27 68.93 2.01 12.00
N GLU A 28 68.86 3.33 12.16
CA GLU A 28 67.88 4.02 13.00
C GLU A 28 66.52 3.32 12.89
N ALA A 29 65.99 2.90 14.05
CA ALA A 29 64.63 2.42 14.12
C ALA A 29 63.71 3.56 13.70
N VAL A 30 63.26 3.55 12.44
CA VAL A 30 62.23 4.45 11.95
C VAL A 30 61.00 4.21 12.82
N SER A 31 60.76 5.10 13.76
CA SER A 31 59.53 5.12 14.53
C SER A 31 58.39 5.39 13.54
N LEU A 32 57.67 4.34 13.17
CA LEU A 32 56.37 4.47 12.50
C LEU A 32 55.40 5.05 13.53
N THR A 33 55.44 6.36 13.71
CA THR A 33 54.36 7.09 14.38
C THR A 33 53.18 7.04 13.43
N ALA A 34 52.28 6.08 13.66
CA ALA A 34 50.97 6.08 13.02
C ALA A 34 50.29 7.40 13.41
N GLU A 35 50.18 8.31 12.45
CA GLU A 35 49.54 9.60 12.67
C GLU A 35 48.08 9.34 13.09
N ALA A 36 47.73 9.76 14.30
CA ALA A 36 46.43 9.45 14.88
C ALA A 36 45.33 10.04 14.00
N ALA A 37 44.48 9.18 13.44
CA ALA A 37 43.41 9.59 12.55
C ALA A 37 42.56 10.70 13.19
N THR A 38 42.36 11.81 12.47
CA THR A 38 41.71 12.99 13.02
C THR A 38 40.23 12.73 13.35
N PRO A 39 39.68 13.32 14.43
CA PRO A 39 38.27 13.13 14.75
C PRO A 39 37.36 13.71 13.67
N ALA A 40 36.37 12.93 13.23
CA ALA A 40 35.46 13.32 12.17
C ALA A 40 34.04 12.79 12.40
N LEU A 41 33.03 13.57 12.06
CA LEU A 41 31.65 13.10 12.12
C LEU A 41 31.41 12.02 11.07
N SER A 42 30.64 11.01 11.45
CA SER A 42 30.17 9.96 10.53
C SER A 42 29.36 10.47 9.33
N ARG A 43 28.93 11.74 9.35
CA ARG A 43 28.31 12.48 8.24
C ARG A 43 28.23 13.97 8.53
N SER A 44 28.31 14.78 7.48
CA SER A 44 28.13 16.24 7.54
C SER A 44 26.67 16.67 7.43
N ALA A 45 25.79 15.84 6.84
CA ALA A 45 24.36 16.10 6.77
C ALA A 45 23.50 14.83 6.69
N PHE A 46 22.23 14.91 7.08
CA PHE A 46 21.21 13.90 6.76
C PHE A 46 19.77 14.41 6.93
N ARG A 47 18.81 13.68 6.34
CA ARG A 47 17.37 13.89 6.50
C ARG A 47 16.77 12.91 7.50
N LEU A 48 15.78 13.35 8.27
CA LEU A 48 14.95 12.52 9.16
C LEU A 48 13.46 12.75 8.86
N THR A 49 12.68 11.68 8.79
CA THR A 49 11.23 11.82 8.91
C THR A 49 10.87 12.11 10.37
N ARG A 50 9.91 13.01 10.61
CA ARG A 50 9.40 13.34 11.95
C ARG A 50 9.15 12.09 12.80
N GLY A 51 9.61 12.13 14.06
CA GLY A 51 9.52 11.03 15.02
C GLY A 51 10.68 10.02 14.97
N LYS A 52 11.45 9.96 13.88
CA LYS A 52 12.54 8.99 13.73
C LYS A 52 13.84 9.42 14.39
N THR A 53 14.63 8.41 14.70
CA THR A 53 15.96 8.54 15.29
C THR A 53 17.05 8.07 14.34
N ARG A 54 18.25 8.64 14.48
CA ARG A 54 19.45 8.16 13.82
C ARG A 54 20.67 8.44 14.70
N ILE A 55 21.58 7.48 14.78
CA ILE A 55 22.83 7.66 15.52
C ILE A 55 23.82 8.44 14.66
N LEU A 56 24.37 9.51 15.23
CA LEU A 56 25.49 10.27 14.71
C LEU A 56 26.71 9.97 15.59
N ARG A 57 27.79 9.49 14.98
CA ARG A 57 29.04 9.17 15.67
C ARG A 57 30.11 10.20 15.33
N LEU A 58 30.94 10.54 16.31
CA LEU A 58 32.23 11.17 16.10
C LEU A 58 33.28 10.05 16.08
N LYS A 59 33.86 9.77 14.91
CA LYS A 59 34.91 8.75 14.75
C LYS A 59 36.23 9.29 15.31
N ASN A 60 37.12 8.37 15.70
CA ASN A 60 38.47 8.68 16.22
C ASN A 60 38.47 9.63 17.45
N ALA A 61 37.43 9.56 18.28
CA ALA A 61 37.36 10.25 19.56
C ALA A 61 37.47 9.22 20.68
N SER A 62 38.49 9.34 21.53
CA SER A 62 38.81 8.42 22.63
C SER A 62 38.36 8.94 24.00
N GLY A 63 37.27 9.72 24.04
CA GLY A 63 36.73 10.29 25.28
C GLY A 63 35.32 10.84 25.13
N THR A 64 34.84 11.53 26.15
CA THR A 64 33.46 12.06 26.19
C THR A 64 33.23 13.12 25.12
N VAL A 65 32.17 12.96 24.35
CA VAL A 65 31.71 13.92 23.34
C VAL A 65 30.45 14.62 23.84
N ARG A 66 30.48 15.95 23.92
CA ARG A 66 29.30 16.74 24.30
C ARG A 66 28.45 17.03 23.06
N TRP A 67 27.23 16.49 23.04
CA TRP A 67 26.28 16.69 21.96
C TRP A 67 25.30 17.82 22.27
N THR A 68 25.05 18.71 21.31
CA THR A 68 24.02 19.75 21.40
C THR A 68 23.26 19.89 20.09
N SER A 69 22.06 20.47 20.14
CA SER A 69 21.28 20.83 18.96
C SER A 69 21.08 22.33 18.93
N SER A 70 21.21 22.95 17.76
CA SER A 70 20.92 24.37 17.56
C SER A 70 19.43 24.69 17.64
N ASN A 71 18.55 23.71 17.43
CA ASN A 71 17.10 23.87 17.52
C ASN A 71 16.45 22.57 18.00
N LYS A 72 16.21 22.47 19.31
CA LYS A 72 15.61 21.29 19.94
C LYS A 72 14.14 21.08 19.53
N ALA A 73 13.43 22.12 19.10
CA ALA A 73 12.07 21.98 18.57
C ALA A 73 12.03 21.29 17.20
N VAL A 74 13.13 21.36 16.43
CA VAL A 74 13.30 20.63 15.16
C VAL A 74 13.93 19.26 15.40
N ALA A 75 15.07 19.19 16.08
CA ALA A 75 15.77 17.93 16.34
C ALA A 75 16.47 17.93 17.70
N THR A 76 16.37 16.81 18.44
CA THR A 76 17.07 16.59 19.71
C THR A 76 18.22 15.59 19.52
N VAL A 77 19.19 15.59 20.43
CA VAL A 77 20.30 14.62 20.43
C VAL A 77 20.59 14.17 21.87
N THR A 78 20.81 12.88 22.07
CA THR A 78 21.20 12.32 23.37
C THR A 78 22.71 12.37 23.59
N SER A 79 23.17 12.12 24.82
CA SER A 79 24.61 12.01 25.14
C SER A 79 25.34 10.92 24.34
N LYS A 80 24.62 9.91 23.84
CA LYS A 80 25.14 8.84 22.97
C LYS A 80 25.10 9.19 21.47
N GLY A 81 24.75 10.43 21.11
CA GLY A 81 24.65 10.88 19.72
C GLY A 81 23.40 10.37 18.98
N VAL A 82 22.36 9.93 19.69
CA VAL A 82 21.09 9.52 19.07
C VAL A 82 20.28 10.78 18.75
N VAL A 83 20.15 11.13 17.47
CA VAL A 83 19.42 12.31 17.00
C VAL A 83 17.96 11.93 16.70
N LYS A 84 16.97 12.62 17.28
CA LYS A 84 15.53 12.42 17.03
C LYS A 84 14.93 13.65 16.33
N GLY A 85 14.21 13.44 15.23
CA GLY A 85 13.46 14.49 14.54
C GLY A 85 12.12 14.77 15.22
N ILE A 86 11.84 16.03 15.57
CA ILE A 86 10.67 16.45 16.37
C ILE A 86 9.63 17.17 15.51
N LYS A 87 10.05 18.17 14.72
CA LYS A 87 9.19 18.98 13.84
C LYS A 87 9.91 19.24 12.54
N ALA A 88 9.16 19.43 11.45
CA ALA A 88 9.75 19.81 10.17
C ALA A 88 10.58 21.09 10.28
N GLY A 89 11.73 21.13 9.62
CA GLY A 89 12.66 22.25 9.64
C GLY A 89 14.11 21.78 9.61
N SER A 90 15.03 22.72 9.82
CA SER A 90 16.48 22.45 9.81
C SER A 90 17.11 22.77 11.18
N ALA A 91 18.08 21.95 11.58
CA ALA A 91 18.89 22.15 12.78
C ALA A 91 20.32 21.68 12.54
N PHE A 92 21.27 22.19 13.33
CA PHE A 92 22.61 21.63 13.41
C PHE A 92 22.77 20.82 14.68
N ILE A 93 23.24 19.59 14.55
CA ILE A 93 23.74 18.81 15.67
C ILE A 93 25.23 19.06 15.79
N LYS A 94 25.66 19.51 16.97
CA LYS A 94 27.05 19.84 17.27
C LYS A 94 27.65 18.80 18.20
N ALA A 95 28.82 18.27 17.83
CA ALA A 95 29.68 17.49 18.70
C ALA A 95 30.85 18.35 19.15
N CYS A 96 30.99 18.58 20.45
CA CYS A 96 32.13 19.26 21.03
C CYS A 96 33.08 18.22 21.65
N TYR A 97 34.32 18.20 21.18
CA TYR A 97 35.36 17.28 21.63
C TYR A 97 36.70 18.00 21.69
N LYS A 98 37.37 17.98 22.86
CA LYS A 98 38.66 18.65 23.11
C LYS A 98 38.70 20.10 22.59
N GLY A 99 37.69 20.90 22.92
CA GLY A 99 37.57 22.31 22.51
C GLY A 99 37.12 22.54 21.04
N LYS A 100 37.16 21.52 20.18
CA LYS A 100 36.74 21.62 18.77
C LYS A 100 35.25 21.29 18.61
N THR A 101 34.57 21.99 17.69
CA THR A 101 33.16 21.78 17.39
C THR A 101 32.97 21.25 15.97
N TYR A 102 32.29 20.11 15.85
CA TYR A 102 31.92 19.50 14.59
C TYR A 102 30.42 19.65 14.37
N LYS A 103 30.00 20.09 13.19
CA LYS A 103 28.59 20.35 12.87
C LYS A 103 28.05 19.33 11.87
N CYS A 104 26.85 18.85 12.13
CA CYS A 104 26.07 18.05 11.19
C CYS A 104 24.74 18.75 10.91
N ALA A 105 24.42 19.02 9.64
CA ALA A 105 23.13 19.54 9.24
C ALA A 105 22.06 18.44 9.27
N VAL A 106 20.94 18.73 9.92
CA VAL A 106 19.80 17.82 10.02
C VAL A 106 18.57 18.53 9.49
N VAL A 107 17.98 17.96 8.45
CA VAL A 107 16.68 18.42 7.93
C VAL A 107 15.63 17.39 8.35
N VAL A 108 14.65 17.84 9.11
CA VAL A 108 13.50 17.03 9.48
C VAL A 108 12.37 17.32 8.50
N GLU A 109 11.84 16.27 7.89
CA GLU A 109 10.69 16.33 7.01
C GLU A 109 9.45 15.83 7.74
N ALA A 110 8.32 16.50 7.56
CA ALA A 110 7.04 16.02 8.03
C ALA A 110 6.25 15.42 6.85
N PRO A 111 5.71 14.21 7.03
CA PRO A 111 4.71 13.68 6.11
C PRO A 111 3.54 14.66 5.93
N LYS A 112 2.97 14.71 4.72
CA LYS A 112 1.88 15.63 4.37
C LYS A 112 0.78 14.90 3.61
N LEU A 113 -0.46 15.00 4.08
CA LEU A 113 -1.63 14.50 3.36
C LEU A 113 -1.89 15.31 2.09
N SER A 114 -2.37 14.66 1.03
CA SER A 114 -2.75 15.33 -0.22
C SER A 114 -3.89 16.32 -0.06
N ALA A 115 -4.75 16.15 0.94
CA ALA A 115 -5.83 17.07 1.29
C ALA A 115 -6.12 17.01 2.81
N SER A 116 -6.52 18.15 3.38
CA SER A 116 -7.06 18.26 4.74
C SER A 116 -8.58 18.15 4.79
N THR A 117 -9.26 18.44 3.68
CA THR A 117 -10.71 18.32 3.50
C THR A 117 -11.05 17.86 2.09
N LEU A 118 -12.07 17.02 1.93
CA LEU A 118 -12.64 16.67 0.62
C LEU A 118 -14.16 16.67 0.70
N THR A 119 -14.80 17.14 -0.37
CA THR A 119 -16.25 16.97 -0.58
C THR A 119 -16.48 15.98 -1.72
N LEU A 120 -17.22 14.92 -1.46
CA LEU A 120 -17.50 13.85 -2.41
C LEU A 120 -19.00 13.63 -2.54
N GLU A 121 -19.44 13.06 -3.66
CA GLU A 121 -20.80 12.58 -3.81
C GLU A 121 -20.89 11.10 -3.44
N THR A 122 -22.06 10.66 -2.97
CA THR A 122 -22.30 9.25 -2.68
C THR A 122 -22.04 8.39 -3.92
N GLY A 123 -21.34 7.26 -3.76
CA GLY A 123 -20.94 6.34 -4.83
C GLY A 123 -19.62 6.69 -5.53
N THR A 124 -19.00 7.83 -5.20
CA THR A 124 -17.71 8.25 -5.76
C THR A 124 -16.52 7.87 -4.86
N TYR A 125 -15.31 7.97 -5.41
CA TYR A 125 -14.07 7.74 -4.67
C TYR A 125 -13.10 8.90 -4.84
N SER A 126 -12.09 8.93 -3.97
CA SER A 126 -10.92 9.79 -4.12
C SER A 126 -9.72 9.13 -3.45
N GLN A 127 -8.52 9.36 -3.97
CA GLN A 127 -7.29 8.84 -3.36
C GLN A 127 -6.66 9.90 -2.46
N LEU A 128 -6.50 9.57 -1.18
CA LEU A 128 -5.61 10.28 -0.29
C LEU A 128 -4.22 9.66 -0.35
N THR A 129 -3.20 10.53 -0.41
CA THR A 129 -1.80 10.11 -0.35
C THR A 129 -1.10 10.84 0.79
N LEU A 130 -0.18 10.15 1.47
CA LEU A 130 0.70 10.75 2.47
C LEU A 130 2.10 10.86 1.88
N LYS A 131 2.49 12.08 1.49
CA LYS A 131 3.80 12.37 0.89
C LYS A 131 4.87 12.51 1.96
N ASN A 132 6.15 12.48 1.58
CA ASN A 132 7.32 12.69 2.44
C ASN A 132 7.47 11.66 3.58
N THR A 133 7.06 10.41 3.32
CA THR A 133 7.33 9.27 4.20
C THR A 133 7.70 8.04 3.35
N LYS A 134 8.59 7.20 3.88
CA LYS A 134 8.88 5.87 3.34
C LYS A 134 8.36 4.75 4.27
N GLN A 135 7.65 5.14 5.32
CA GLN A 135 7.12 4.20 6.29
C GLN A 135 5.79 3.65 5.82
N SER A 136 5.41 2.50 6.36
CA SER A 136 4.05 2.00 6.23
C SER A 136 3.05 3.04 6.75
N ILE A 137 1.87 3.03 6.13
CA ILE A 137 0.79 3.95 6.45
C ILE A 137 -0.40 3.09 6.85
N VAL A 138 -0.95 3.34 8.04
CA VAL A 138 -2.19 2.72 8.48
C VAL A 138 -3.32 3.73 8.28
N TRP A 139 -4.30 3.37 7.46
CA TRP A 139 -5.46 4.20 7.19
C TRP A 139 -6.64 3.77 8.07
N LYS A 140 -7.38 4.74 8.61
CA LYS A 140 -8.57 4.50 9.43
C LYS A 140 -9.66 5.51 9.09
N SER A 141 -10.92 5.08 9.11
CA SER A 141 -12.07 5.99 9.10
C SER A 141 -12.68 6.10 10.50
N SER A 142 -13.15 7.29 10.86
CA SER A 142 -13.97 7.49 12.05
C SER A 142 -15.39 6.96 11.89
N ASN A 143 -15.89 6.84 10.65
CA ASN A 143 -17.20 6.29 10.34
C ASN A 143 -17.17 5.67 8.94
N SER A 144 -16.90 4.37 8.87
CA SER A 144 -16.81 3.63 7.61
C SER A 144 -18.14 3.54 6.86
N SER A 145 -19.29 3.71 7.53
CA SER A 145 -20.62 3.76 6.88
C SER A 145 -20.86 5.05 6.08
N VAL A 146 -20.16 6.14 6.43
CA VAL A 146 -20.19 7.42 5.71
C VAL A 146 -19.07 7.51 4.69
N ALA A 147 -17.82 7.28 5.11
CA ALA A 147 -16.69 7.18 4.21
C ALA A 147 -15.71 6.09 4.68
N SER A 148 -15.46 5.08 3.86
CA SER A 148 -14.45 4.06 4.15
C SER A 148 -13.13 4.38 3.47
N VAL A 149 -12.01 3.87 3.97
CA VAL A 149 -10.70 4.02 3.34
C VAL A 149 -10.00 2.67 3.22
N SER A 150 -9.36 2.39 2.08
CA SER A 150 -8.55 1.19 1.88
C SER A 150 -7.14 1.33 2.49
N SER A 151 -6.40 0.22 2.56
CA SER A 151 -4.98 0.20 2.95
C SER A 151 -4.08 1.06 2.06
N SER A 152 -4.50 1.36 0.82
CA SER A 152 -3.79 2.23 -0.12
C SER A 152 -4.27 3.69 -0.13
N GLY A 153 -5.15 4.07 0.81
CA GLY A 153 -5.65 5.43 0.94
C GLY A 153 -6.80 5.80 0.00
N TYR A 154 -7.43 4.82 -0.66
CA TYR A 154 -8.63 5.08 -1.46
C TYR A 154 -9.85 5.24 -0.57
N VAL A 155 -10.41 6.44 -0.58
CA VAL A 155 -11.61 6.82 0.16
C VAL A 155 -12.84 6.55 -0.71
N ALA A 156 -13.82 5.82 -0.19
CA ALA A 156 -15.11 5.58 -0.81
C ALA A 156 -16.19 6.39 -0.08
N ALA A 157 -16.92 7.24 -0.79
CA ALA A 157 -18.04 7.99 -0.26
C ALA A 157 -19.32 7.13 -0.29
N ARG A 158 -19.85 6.76 0.88
CA ARG A 158 -20.90 5.73 1.01
C ARG A 158 -22.26 6.24 1.42
N LYS A 159 -22.32 7.22 2.33
CA LYS A 159 -23.57 7.80 2.83
C LYS A 159 -23.37 9.27 3.07
N ALA A 160 -24.39 10.08 2.78
CA ALA A 160 -24.35 11.50 3.10
C ALA A 160 -24.05 11.74 4.59
N GLY A 161 -23.18 12.70 4.87
CA GLY A 161 -22.67 12.98 6.22
C GLY A 161 -21.18 13.31 6.21
N THR A 162 -20.56 13.34 7.39
CA THR A 162 -19.14 13.67 7.55
C THR A 162 -18.39 12.56 8.28
N ALA A 163 -17.18 12.25 7.83
CA ALA A 163 -16.27 11.31 8.48
C ALA A 163 -14.82 11.83 8.40
N LYS A 164 -14.00 11.49 9.39
CA LYS A 164 -12.56 11.77 9.36
C LYS A 164 -11.79 10.54 8.90
N ILE A 165 -10.94 10.71 7.91
CA ILE A 165 -9.95 9.72 7.48
C ILE A 165 -8.61 10.06 8.10
N SER A 166 -8.01 9.10 8.80
CA SER A 166 -6.72 9.22 9.46
C SER A 166 -5.67 8.36 8.76
N ALA A 167 -4.50 8.94 8.47
CA ALA A 167 -3.30 8.23 8.05
C ALA A 167 -2.29 8.26 9.21
N VAL A 168 -1.89 7.10 9.71
CA VAL A 168 -0.88 6.97 10.77
C VAL A 168 0.43 6.50 10.14
N SER A 169 1.49 7.27 10.32
CA SER A 169 2.84 6.93 9.83
C SER A 169 3.87 7.24 10.90
N GLY A 170 4.61 6.22 11.34
CA GLY A 170 5.61 6.36 12.40
C GLY A 170 5.06 6.83 13.75
N GLY A 171 3.82 6.45 14.08
CA GLY A 171 3.13 6.87 15.30
C GLY A 171 2.54 8.28 15.27
N VAL A 172 2.67 8.99 14.15
CA VAL A 172 2.06 10.32 13.95
C VAL A 172 0.79 10.19 13.11
N THR A 173 -0.30 10.79 13.58
CA THR A 173 -1.60 10.80 12.92
C THR A 173 -1.79 12.07 12.09
N TYR A 174 -2.21 11.91 10.84
CA TYR A 174 -2.62 12.97 9.92
C TYR A 174 -4.08 12.76 9.55
N THR A 175 -4.90 13.81 9.53
CA THR A 175 -6.36 13.67 9.33
C THR A 175 -6.85 14.49 8.14
N CYS A 176 -7.82 13.93 7.41
CA CYS A 176 -8.60 14.61 6.39
C CYS A 176 -10.10 14.47 6.71
N THR A 177 -10.84 15.58 6.67
CA THR A 177 -12.30 15.57 6.85
C THR A 177 -12.98 15.34 5.51
N ILE A 178 -13.81 14.30 5.43
CA ILE A 178 -14.60 13.95 4.25
C ILE A 178 -16.04 14.35 4.49
N THR A 179 -16.58 15.20 3.63
CA THR A 179 -18.00 15.52 3.57
C THR A 179 -18.62 14.83 2.37
N VAL A 180 -19.57 13.94 2.61
CA VAL A 180 -20.30 13.23 1.57
C VAL A 180 -21.65 13.88 1.37
N LYS A 181 -21.94 14.30 0.14
CA LYS A 181 -23.24 14.80 -0.30
C LYS A 181 -24.05 13.68 -0.96
N LYS A 182 -25.38 13.78 -0.86
CA LYS A 182 -26.28 12.90 -1.61
C LYS A 182 -26.09 13.17 -3.10
N ALA A 183 -25.91 12.12 -3.90
CA ALA A 183 -25.86 12.27 -5.35
C ALA A 183 -27.22 12.73 -5.87
N SER A 184 -27.26 13.90 -6.52
CA SER A 184 -28.46 14.49 -7.14
C SER A 184 -28.63 14.11 -8.62
N TYR A 185 -27.56 13.63 -9.27
CA TYR A 185 -27.57 13.30 -10.69
C TYR A 185 -27.78 11.81 -10.96
N THR A 186 -28.78 11.51 -11.79
CA THR A 186 -29.01 10.20 -12.40
C THR A 186 -28.64 10.28 -13.89
N PRO A 187 -27.68 9.49 -14.39
CA PRO A 187 -27.28 9.53 -15.79
C PRO A 187 -28.43 9.18 -16.76
N SER A 188 -28.57 9.96 -17.83
CA SER A 188 -29.47 9.60 -18.94
C SER A 188 -28.92 8.42 -19.74
N GLN A 189 -29.77 7.75 -20.53
CA GLN A 189 -29.36 6.61 -21.36
C GLN A 189 -28.26 6.97 -22.37
N THR A 190 -28.29 8.19 -22.92
CA THR A 190 -27.22 8.70 -23.81
C THR A 190 -25.88 8.78 -23.08
N VAL A 191 -25.88 9.27 -21.83
CA VAL A 191 -24.66 9.36 -21.02
C VAL A 191 -24.16 7.96 -20.64
N VAL A 192 -25.06 7.02 -20.34
CA VAL A 192 -24.70 5.61 -20.09
C VAL A 192 -24.03 5.00 -21.32
N LYS A 193 -24.60 5.19 -22.53
CA LYS A 193 -24.02 4.71 -23.79
C LYS A 193 -22.62 5.28 -24.05
N ILE A 194 -22.43 6.58 -23.83
CA ILE A 194 -21.12 7.24 -23.98
C ILE A 194 -20.10 6.63 -23.01
N ASN A 195 -20.45 6.51 -21.72
CA ASN A 195 -19.53 6.00 -20.71
C ASN A 195 -19.22 4.51 -20.88
N TYR A 196 -20.21 3.71 -21.32
CA TYR A 196 -20.00 2.33 -21.71
C TYR A 196 -18.95 2.23 -22.83
N GLN A 197 -19.07 3.05 -23.89
CA GLN A 197 -18.09 3.04 -24.98
C GLN A 197 -16.71 3.53 -24.53
N LYS A 198 -16.64 4.51 -23.61
CA LYS A 198 -15.37 4.92 -22.99
C LYS A 198 -14.68 3.76 -22.28
N VAL A 199 -15.42 2.95 -21.53
CA VAL A 199 -14.87 1.75 -20.87
C VAL A 199 -14.37 0.75 -21.89
N VAL A 200 -15.18 0.42 -22.91
CA VAL A 200 -14.79 -0.50 -23.99
C VAL A 200 -13.51 -0.04 -24.70
N ASN A 201 -13.44 1.23 -25.10
CA ASN A 201 -12.28 1.78 -25.81
C ASN A 201 -11.03 1.77 -24.92
N TYR A 202 -11.17 2.19 -23.66
CA TYR A 202 -10.05 2.17 -22.72
C TYR A 202 -9.47 0.76 -22.55
N ILE A 203 -10.33 -0.25 -22.39
CA ILE A 203 -9.93 -1.65 -22.25
C ILE A 203 -9.21 -2.13 -23.52
N LYS A 204 -9.73 -1.83 -24.70
CA LYS A 204 -9.09 -2.20 -25.96
C LYS A 204 -7.71 -1.56 -26.15
N THR A 205 -7.52 -0.33 -25.70
CA THR A 205 -6.26 0.41 -25.88
C THR A 205 -5.23 0.13 -24.80
N ASN A 206 -5.65 -0.09 -23.54
CA ASN A 206 -4.76 -0.13 -22.38
C ASN A 206 -4.82 -1.46 -21.61
N GLY A 207 -5.73 -2.36 -21.99
CA GLY A 207 -5.94 -3.64 -21.33
C GLY A 207 -4.88 -4.67 -21.73
N ALA A 208 -4.69 -5.66 -20.86
CA ALA A 208 -4.02 -6.89 -21.23
C ALA A 208 -4.99 -7.78 -22.02
N THR A 209 -4.48 -8.86 -22.62
CA THR A 209 -5.28 -9.79 -23.43
C THR A 209 -5.33 -11.15 -22.74
N ASN A 210 -6.51 -11.76 -22.63
CA ASN A 210 -6.66 -13.11 -22.06
C ASN A 210 -6.34 -14.21 -23.11
N ALA A 211 -6.44 -15.48 -22.71
CA ALA A 211 -6.19 -16.61 -23.62
C ALA A 211 -7.13 -16.64 -24.83
N ASP A 212 -8.36 -16.14 -24.68
CA ASP A 212 -9.36 -16.04 -25.76
C ASP A 212 -9.14 -14.82 -26.67
N GLY A 213 -8.08 -14.05 -26.41
CA GLY A 213 -7.75 -12.82 -27.14
C GLY A 213 -8.58 -11.60 -26.73
N ASP A 214 -9.45 -11.71 -25.72
CA ASP A 214 -10.29 -10.62 -25.25
C ASP A 214 -9.51 -9.66 -24.34
N PRO A 215 -9.61 -8.34 -24.59
CA PRO A 215 -8.91 -7.36 -23.79
C PRO A 215 -9.61 -7.15 -22.45
N TYR A 216 -8.82 -6.96 -21.39
CA TYR A 216 -9.32 -6.76 -20.03
C TYR A 216 -8.45 -5.81 -19.21
N ILE A 217 -9.07 -5.23 -18.19
CA ILE A 217 -8.39 -4.50 -17.13
C ILE A 217 -8.67 -5.18 -15.79
N GLN A 218 -7.70 -5.14 -14.88
CA GLN A 218 -7.85 -5.76 -13.57
C GLN A 218 -7.32 -4.92 -12.41
N LEU A 219 -7.81 -5.24 -11.22
CA LEU A 219 -7.38 -4.76 -9.93
C LEU A 219 -7.33 -5.96 -8.96
N LYS A 220 -6.20 -6.13 -8.28
CA LYS A 220 -6.09 -7.04 -7.14
C LYS A 220 -6.33 -6.28 -5.83
N ASP A 221 -6.94 -6.92 -4.84
CA ASP A 221 -6.99 -6.36 -3.50
C ASP A 221 -5.61 -6.39 -2.82
N SER A 222 -5.49 -5.80 -1.62
CA SER A 222 -4.19 -5.67 -0.95
C SER A 222 -3.59 -6.98 -0.45
N LYS A 223 -4.37 -8.06 -0.39
CA LYS A 223 -3.90 -9.39 -0.01
C LYS A 223 -3.74 -10.31 -1.23
N GLU A 224 -4.08 -9.81 -2.42
CA GLU A 224 -4.21 -10.58 -3.66
C GLU A 224 -5.19 -11.77 -3.59
N GLN A 225 -6.05 -11.82 -2.57
CA GLN A 225 -7.07 -12.87 -2.41
C GLN A 225 -8.23 -12.67 -3.40
N ASN A 226 -8.53 -11.43 -3.75
CA ASN A 226 -9.58 -11.10 -4.71
C ASN A 226 -9.02 -10.38 -5.93
N ILE A 227 -9.40 -10.86 -7.11
CA ILE A 227 -9.06 -10.26 -8.40
C ILE A 227 -10.36 -9.77 -9.05
N TYR A 228 -10.45 -8.47 -9.32
CA TYR A 228 -11.57 -7.84 -10.01
C TYR A 228 -11.15 -7.49 -11.43
N SER A 229 -11.87 -8.02 -12.41
CA SER A 229 -11.59 -7.83 -13.83
C SER A 229 -12.82 -7.29 -14.57
N ILE A 230 -12.58 -6.45 -15.58
CA ILE A 230 -13.58 -6.07 -16.57
C ILE A 230 -13.00 -6.42 -17.93
N VAL A 231 -13.63 -7.39 -18.58
CA VAL A 231 -13.27 -7.94 -19.89
C VAL A 231 -14.23 -7.39 -20.92
N TYR A 232 -13.73 -7.05 -22.11
CA TYR A 232 -14.60 -6.83 -23.27
C TYR A 232 -14.66 -8.12 -24.09
N ASP A 233 -15.77 -8.85 -23.95
CA ASP A 233 -16.05 -10.04 -24.73
C ASP A 233 -16.33 -9.62 -26.18
N ARG A 234 -15.37 -9.91 -27.07
CA ARG A 234 -15.47 -9.49 -28.48
C ARG A 234 -16.54 -10.27 -29.23
N SER A 235 -16.75 -11.54 -28.85
CA SER A 235 -17.71 -12.43 -29.51
C SER A 235 -19.16 -11.98 -29.25
N LYS A 236 -19.47 -11.61 -28.00
CA LYS A 236 -20.81 -11.16 -27.58
C LYS A 236 -20.97 -9.64 -27.63
N LYS A 237 -19.90 -8.90 -27.89
CA LYS A 237 -19.86 -7.42 -27.92
C LYS A 237 -20.42 -6.80 -26.63
N GLN A 238 -20.00 -7.34 -25.49
CA GLN A 238 -20.45 -6.91 -24.16
C GLN A 238 -19.30 -6.83 -23.15
N LEU A 239 -19.51 -6.12 -22.05
CA LEU A 239 -18.58 -6.18 -20.92
C LEU A 239 -18.91 -7.39 -20.05
N ARG A 240 -17.89 -8.12 -19.61
CA ARG A 240 -17.97 -9.18 -18.61
C ARG A 240 -17.20 -8.74 -17.37
N PHE A 241 -17.90 -8.59 -16.27
CA PHE A 241 -17.37 -8.20 -14.97
C PHE A 241 -17.10 -9.48 -14.20
N ILE A 242 -15.84 -9.74 -13.87
CA ILE A 242 -15.40 -11.00 -13.26
C ILE A 242 -14.76 -10.68 -11.92
N THR A 243 -15.16 -11.41 -10.87
CA THR A 243 -14.40 -11.46 -9.62
C THR A 243 -13.95 -12.89 -9.41
N VAL A 244 -12.65 -13.07 -9.16
CA VAL A 244 -12.09 -14.34 -8.70
C VAL A 244 -11.76 -14.19 -7.23
N PHE A 245 -12.31 -15.08 -6.41
CA PHE A 245 -12.05 -15.18 -4.98
C PHE A 245 -11.14 -16.40 -4.78
N SER A 246 -9.99 -16.18 -4.18
CA SER A 246 -9.02 -17.22 -3.87
C SER A 246 -8.69 -17.14 -2.39
N ASP A 247 -8.94 -18.23 -1.69
CA ASP A 247 -8.49 -18.45 -0.31
C ASP A 247 -7.93 -19.87 -0.18
N ASP A 248 -7.30 -20.20 0.94
CA ASP A 248 -6.74 -21.53 1.16
C ASP A 248 -7.85 -22.61 1.04
N GLY A 249 -7.80 -23.41 -0.04
CA GLY A 249 -8.77 -24.46 -0.37
C GLY A 249 -10.02 -23.99 -1.11
N ALA A 250 -10.24 -22.68 -1.32
CA ALA A 250 -11.44 -22.13 -1.96
C ALA A 250 -11.13 -21.42 -3.28
N LEU A 251 -11.84 -21.79 -4.35
CA LEU A 251 -11.90 -21.02 -5.59
C LEU A 251 -13.35 -20.70 -5.92
N ALA A 252 -13.68 -19.42 -5.99
CA ALA A 252 -14.97 -18.96 -6.47
C ALA A 252 -14.84 -17.91 -7.58
N THR A 253 -15.81 -17.89 -8.49
CA THR A 253 -15.96 -16.84 -9.50
C THR A 253 -17.35 -16.24 -9.45
N LEU A 254 -17.40 -14.94 -9.68
CA LEU A 254 -18.65 -14.22 -9.96
C LEU A 254 -18.51 -13.51 -11.29
N ASP A 255 -19.40 -13.84 -12.21
CA ASP A 255 -19.43 -13.36 -13.57
C ASP A 255 -20.71 -12.56 -13.79
N MET A 256 -20.58 -11.35 -14.33
CA MET A 256 -21.73 -10.53 -14.73
C MET A 256 -21.58 -10.03 -16.15
N TYR A 257 -22.64 -10.21 -16.92
CA TYR A 257 -22.71 -9.77 -18.31
C TYR A 257 -23.44 -8.43 -18.38
N VAL A 258 -22.72 -7.40 -18.82
CA VAL A 258 -23.14 -6.00 -18.74
C VAL A 258 -23.16 -5.38 -20.13
N ASN A 259 -24.36 -5.03 -20.59
CA ASN A 259 -24.58 -4.21 -21.80
C ASN A 259 -25.79 -3.30 -21.58
N THR A 260 -25.67 -2.40 -20.60
CA THR A 260 -26.74 -1.48 -20.19
C THR A 260 -27.23 -0.52 -21.27
N PRO A 261 -26.45 -0.15 -22.30
CA PRO A 261 -27.00 0.58 -23.45
C PRO A 261 -28.00 -0.25 -24.28
N LYS A 262 -27.87 -1.58 -24.28
CA LYS A 262 -28.77 -2.50 -25.02
C LYS A 262 -29.89 -3.07 -24.14
N SER A 263 -29.59 -3.37 -22.88
CA SER A 263 -30.54 -3.97 -21.93
C SER A 263 -30.18 -3.56 -20.51
N SER A 264 -31.15 -3.03 -19.77
CA SER A 264 -30.98 -2.74 -18.33
C SER A 264 -30.93 -3.99 -17.45
N ARG A 265 -31.23 -5.18 -18.01
CA ARG A 265 -31.20 -6.45 -17.30
C ARG A 265 -29.80 -7.06 -17.35
N ILE A 266 -29.28 -7.39 -16.18
CA ILE A 266 -27.98 -8.02 -15.95
C ILE A 266 -28.19 -9.50 -15.66
N SER A 267 -27.34 -10.33 -16.24
CA SER A 267 -27.23 -11.75 -15.88
C SER A 267 -25.97 -11.94 -15.06
N ALA A 268 -26.08 -12.65 -13.94
CA ALA A 268 -24.96 -13.01 -13.08
C ALA A 268 -24.90 -14.53 -12.88
N GLU A 269 -23.68 -15.07 -12.84
CA GLU A 269 -23.39 -16.46 -12.56
C GLU A 269 -22.30 -16.53 -11.48
N PHE A 270 -22.56 -17.31 -10.43
CA PHE A 270 -21.65 -17.54 -9.32
C PHE A 270 -21.30 -19.02 -9.29
N ASN A 271 -20.00 -19.31 -9.28
CA ASN A 271 -19.46 -20.66 -9.19
C ASN A 271 -18.50 -20.72 -8.01
N MET A 272 -18.53 -21.80 -7.23
CA MET A 272 -17.59 -22.03 -6.14
C MET A 272 -17.25 -23.50 -6.03
N ILE A 273 -15.99 -23.79 -5.78
CA ILE A 273 -15.48 -25.09 -5.37
C ILE A 273 -14.58 -24.87 -4.15
N TYR A 274 -14.79 -25.65 -3.10
CA TYR A 274 -13.95 -25.69 -1.92
C TYR A 274 -13.50 -27.12 -1.67
N GLU A 275 -12.18 -27.33 -1.64
CA GLU A 275 -11.54 -28.63 -1.41
C GLU A 275 -10.58 -28.51 -0.24
N GLU A 276 -10.88 -29.21 0.85
CA GLU A 276 -9.97 -29.39 1.97
C GLU A 276 -9.55 -30.86 2.03
N SER A 277 -8.28 -31.13 2.31
CA SER A 277 -7.64 -32.45 2.18
C SER A 277 -8.28 -33.64 2.92
N SER A 278 -9.29 -33.41 3.77
CA SER A 278 -9.96 -34.44 4.59
C SER A 278 -11.49 -34.39 4.55
N THR A 279 -12.11 -33.53 3.72
CA THR A 279 -13.56 -33.37 3.64
C THR A 279 -14.07 -33.56 2.21
N THR A 280 -15.34 -33.94 2.08
CA THR A 280 -16.01 -33.99 0.77
C THR A 280 -16.13 -32.56 0.20
N PRO A 281 -15.75 -32.31 -1.06
CA PRO A 281 -15.74 -30.96 -1.63
C PRO A 281 -17.09 -30.26 -1.53
N ILE A 282 -17.08 -28.96 -1.26
CA ILE A 282 -18.27 -28.11 -1.36
C ILE A 282 -18.29 -27.50 -2.76
N ALA A 283 -19.44 -27.57 -3.45
CA ALA A 283 -19.61 -26.94 -4.74
C ALA A 283 -20.92 -26.16 -4.79
N VAL A 284 -20.92 -25.02 -5.48
CA VAL A 284 -22.12 -24.20 -5.72
C VAL A 284 -22.08 -23.65 -7.14
N GLN A 285 -23.21 -23.76 -7.83
CA GLN A 285 -23.52 -22.94 -9.00
C GLN A 285 -24.84 -22.22 -8.76
N ALA A 286 -24.85 -20.91 -9.00
CA ALA A 286 -26.04 -20.09 -8.83
C ALA A 286 -26.13 -19.01 -9.90
N ARG A 287 -27.35 -18.67 -10.31
CA ARG A 287 -27.62 -17.65 -11.33
C ARG A 287 -28.60 -16.61 -10.83
N ALA A 288 -28.45 -15.38 -11.31
CA ALA A 288 -29.39 -14.30 -11.02
C ALA A 288 -29.66 -13.45 -12.27
N SER A 289 -30.87 -12.88 -12.33
CA SER A 289 -31.24 -11.86 -13.31
C SER A 289 -31.93 -10.69 -12.63
N PHE A 290 -31.41 -9.49 -12.83
CA PHE A 290 -31.88 -8.29 -12.12
C PHE A 290 -31.72 -7.03 -12.99
N LEU A 291 -32.41 -5.95 -12.61
CA LEU A 291 -32.24 -4.65 -13.24
C LEU A 291 -30.99 -3.97 -12.69
N ALA A 292 -30.10 -3.46 -13.54
CA ALA A 292 -28.91 -2.71 -13.13
C ALA A 292 -29.25 -1.57 -12.16
N SER A 293 -30.35 -0.86 -12.41
CA SER A 293 -30.84 0.24 -11.58
C SER A 293 -31.37 -0.18 -10.20
N SER A 294 -31.67 -1.47 -9.99
CA SER A 294 -32.17 -1.97 -8.69
C SER A 294 -31.07 -2.29 -7.69
N VAL A 295 -29.83 -2.42 -8.14
CA VAL A 295 -28.73 -2.85 -7.27
C VAL A 295 -28.31 -1.71 -6.35
N THR A 296 -28.36 -1.98 -5.06
CA THR A 296 -27.84 -1.09 -4.01
C THR A 296 -26.72 -1.80 -3.24
N ARG A 297 -25.90 -1.04 -2.51
CA ARG A 297 -24.76 -1.60 -1.77
C ARG A 297 -25.18 -2.62 -0.69
N ASN A 298 -26.34 -2.43 -0.09
CA ASN A 298 -26.88 -3.30 0.96
C ASN A 298 -28.10 -4.11 0.48
N GLY A 299 -28.46 -3.99 -0.80
CA GLY A 299 -29.61 -4.66 -1.38
C GLY A 299 -29.35 -6.14 -1.60
N THR A 300 -30.43 -6.88 -1.77
CA THR A 300 -30.40 -8.32 -2.06
C THR A 300 -30.64 -8.54 -3.54
N ILE A 301 -29.83 -9.40 -4.15
CA ILE A 301 -30.02 -9.97 -5.47
C ILE A 301 -30.45 -11.42 -5.25
N SER A 302 -31.63 -11.78 -5.75
CA SER A 302 -32.12 -13.15 -5.64
C SER A 302 -31.35 -14.07 -6.58
N PHE A 303 -30.57 -14.98 -6.01
CA PHE A 303 -29.90 -16.07 -6.73
C PHE A 303 -30.77 -17.33 -6.71
N THR A 304 -30.81 -18.01 -7.85
CA THR A 304 -31.33 -19.37 -7.98
C THR A 304 -30.15 -20.33 -8.00
N VAL A 305 -30.05 -21.20 -7.00
CA VAL A 305 -29.02 -22.26 -6.96
C VAL A 305 -29.39 -23.34 -7.96
N THR A 306 -28.56 -23.51 -8.98
CA THR A 306 -28.75 -24.51 -10.05
C THR A 306 -28.11 -25.84 -9.67
N GLU A 307 -26.95 -25.81 -9.04
CA GLU A 307 -26.24 -27.01 -8.57
C GLU A 307 -25.61 -26.74 -7.19
N ARG A 308 -25.55 -27.78 -6.34
CA ARG A 308 -24.86 -27.71 -5.04
C ARG A 308 -24.38 -29.09 -4.57
N ALA A 309 -23.27 -29.11 -3.84
CA ALA A 309 -22.77 -30.29 -3.13
C ALA A 309 -22.34 -29.89 -1.71
N ASN A 310 -22.73 -30.67 -0.71
CA ASN A 310 -22.29 -30.56 0.69
C ASN A 310 -22.51 -29.17 1.35
N ILE A 311 -23.55 -28.44 0.93
CA ILE A 311 -23.91 -27.12 1.48
C ILE A 311 -25.42 -26.91 1.44
N ASP A 312 -25.99 -26.21 2.42
CA ASP A 312 -27.40 -25.83 2.39
C ASP A 312 -27.70 -24.80 1.28
N ARG A 313 -28.93 -24.82 0.76
CA ARG A 313 -29.34 -23.88 -0.29
C ARG A 313 -29.31 -22.43 0.19
N ALA A 314 -29.73 -22.15 1.42
CA ALA A 314 -29.74 -20.80 1.97
C ALA A 314 -28.32 -20.25 2.12
N ASP A 315 -27.39 -21.08 2.59
CA ASP A 315 -25.97 -20.72 2.71
C ASP A 315 -25.35 -20.45 1.33
N ALA A 316 -25.64 -21.29 0.33
CA ALA A 316 -25.19 -21.08 -1.04
C ALA A 316 -25.67 -19.74 -1.62
N VAL A 317 -26.93 -19.36 -1.36
CA VAL A 317 -27.47 -18.05 -1.76
C VAL A 317 -26.77 -16.91 -1.00
N SER A 318 -26.53 -17.07 0.30
CA SER A 318 -25.85 -16.06 1.11
C SER A 318 -24.42 -15.80 0.63
N ILE A 319 -23.67 -16.86 0.31
CA ILE A 319 -22.31 -16.75 -0.23
C ILE A 319 -22.32 -16.02 -1.58
N ALA A 320 -23.22 -16.39 -2.50
CA ALA A 320 -23.35 -15.71 -3.80
C ALA A 320 -23.72 -14.21 -3.64
N GLN A 321 -24.55 -13.90 -2.64
CA GLN A 321 -24.94 -12.53 -2.30
C GLN A 321 -23.75 -11.70 -1.77
N ASP A 322 -22.91 -12.27 -0.92
CA ASP A 322 -21.74 -11.58 -0.38
C ASP A 322 -20.61 -11.45 -1.41
N ALA A 323 -20.41 -12.46 -2.26
CA ALA A 323 -19.56 -12.38 -3.44
C ALA A 323 -20.00 -11.20 -4.34
N THR A 324 -21.31 -11.01 -4.52
CA THR A 324 -21.86 -9.89 -5.27
C THR A 324 -21.50 -8.53 -4.68
N ARG A 325 -21.70 -8.33 -3.37
CA ARG A 325 -21.35 -7.08 -2.69
C ARG A 325 -19.86 -6.76 -2.83
N THR A 326 -19.03 -7.78 -2.73
CA THR A 326 -17.57 -7.69 -2.86
C THR A 326 -17.17 -7.34 -4.29
N GLY A 327 -17.71 -8.05 -5.29
CA GLY A 327 -17.47 -7.80 -6.71
C GLY A 327 -17.84 -6.38 -7.12
N PHE A 328 -19.07 -5.93 -6.81
CA PHE A 328 -19.51 -4.56 -7.12
C PHE A 328 -18.60 -3.50 -6.49
N THR A 329 -18.13 -3.72 -5.26
CA THR A 329 -17.17 -2.81 -4.61
C THR A 329 -15.85 -2.75 -5.36
N GLY A 330 -15.30 -3.91 -5.75
CA GLY A 330 -14.04 -4.02 -6.48
C GLY A 330 -14.10 -3.46 -7.90
N TRP A 331 -15.13 -3.79 -8.69
CA TRP A 331 -15.32 -3.26 -10.04
C TRP A 331 -15.54 -1.74 -10.03
N ASN A 332 -16.31 -1.22 -9.06
CA ASN A 332 -16.52 0.22 -8.92
C ASN A 332 -15.20 0.94 -8.61
N LEU A 333 -14.34 0.34 -7.78
CA LEU A 333 -13.00 0.87 -7.50
C LEU A 333 -12.09 0.78 -8.74
N LEU A 334 -12.13 -0.33 -9.48
CA LEU A 334 -11.36 -0.52 -10.72
C LEU A 334 -11.72 0.54 -11.77
N LEU A 335 -13.01 0.76 -12.04
CA LEU A 335 -13.49 1.80 -12.94
C LEU A 335 -13.00 3.18 -12.52
N HIS A 336 -13.02 3.47 -11.21
CA HIS A 336 -12.57 4.76 -10.72
C HIS A 336 -11.07 4.94 -10.89
N LYS A 337 -10.26 3.93 -10.55
CA LYS A 337 -8.80 4.00 -10.67
C LYS A 337 -8.33 4.17 -12.11
N ARG A 338 -9.04 3.57 -13.07
CA ARG A 338 -8.61 3.50 -14.47
C ARG A 338 -9.22 4.61 -15.32
N LEU A 339 -10.47 4.99 -15.05
CA LEU A 339 -11.24 5.93 -15.88
C LEU A 339 -11.85 7.11 -15.11
N GLY A 340 -11.75 7.16 -13.78
CA GLY A 340 -12.48 8.13 -12.97
C GLY A 340 -14.00 7.92 -12.99
N LEU A 341 -14.47 6.78 -13.50
CA LEU A 341 -15.89 6.42 -13.58
C LEU A 341 -16.32 5.60 -12.36
N SER A 342 -17.64 5.47 -12.21
CA SER A 342 -18.28 4.61 -11.22
C SER A 342 -19.42 3.84 -11.88
N LEU A 343 -19.85 2.73 -11.30
CA LEU A 343 -20.92 1.87 -11.82
C LEU A 343 -22.22 2.64 -12.13
N LYS A 344 -22.53 3.71 -11.38
CA LYS A 344 -23.69 4.57 -11.66
C LYS A 344 -23.72 5.08 -13.11
N TYR A 345 -22.55 5.38 -13.67
CA TYR A 345 -22.39 5.89 -15.03
C TYR A 345 -22.48 4.80 -16.11
N LEU A 346 -22.56 3.54 -15.69
CA LEU A 346 -22.81 2.37 -16.54
C LEU A 346 -24.23 1.82 -16.33
N GLY A 347 -25.16 2.60 -15.76
CA GLY A 347 -26.56 2.20 -15.60
C GLY A 347 -26.93 1.60 -14.24
N PHE A 348 -25.98 1.40 -13.33
CA PHE A 348 -26.24 0.95 -11.96
C PHE A 348 -26.59 2.13 -11.05
N THR A 349 -27.68 2.83 -11.35
CA THR A 349 -27.99 4.16 -10.80
C THR A 349 -28.25 4.20 -9.29
N SER A 350 -28.62 3.06 -8.69
CA SER A 350 -28.84 2.94 -7.25
C SER A 350 -27.59 2.48 -6.47
N TRP A 351 -26.48 2.19 -7.16
CA TRP A 351 -25.22 1.87 -6.52
C TRP A 351 -24.57 3.13 -5.93
N LYS A 352 -24.65 3.27 -4.60
CA LYS A 352 -24.22 4.45 -3.83
C LYS A 352 -23.42 4.01 -2.59
#